data_AF-A0A6I1E984-F1
#
_entry.id   AF-A0A6I1E984-F1
#
_cell.length_a   1.000
_cell.length_b   1.000
_cell.length_c   1.000
_cell.angle_alpha   90.00
_cell.angle_beta   90.00
_cell.angle_gamma   90.00
#
_symmetry.space_group_name_H-M   'P 1'
#
loop_
_entity.id
_entity.type
_entity.pdbx_description
1 polymer ?
#
loop_
_entity_poly.entity_id
_entity_poly.type
_entity_poly.pdbx_seq_one_letter_code
_entity_poly.pdbx_strand_id
1 'polypeptide(L)'
;MKSLITDIWHSFRSLPNWVQFWVGCILVPANLFAIIFWQHPDSGLLIAALAVGGMLPNIGIMIAERGFAKSMAIPHLFFWLPLLFIIAPKMGTHSVFGVYLIILFVIDAISIVFDINDTREWFKSRR
;
A
#
# COMPACT_ATOMS: atom_id res chain seq x y z
N MET A 1 1.17 7.30 -30.61
CA MET A 1 1.47 7.28 -29.16
C MET A 1 0.36 6.53 -28.45
N LYS A 2 0.68 5.53 -27.62
CA LYS A 2 -0.33 4.91 -26.74
C LYS A 2 -0.75 5.92 -25.67
N SER A 3 -1.99 5.79 -25.18
CA SER A 3 -2.49 6.66 -24.10
C SER A 3 -1.77 6.35 -22.79
N LEU A 4 -1.64 7.35 -21.89
CA LEU A 4 -1.04 7.16 -20.57
C LEU A 4 -1.67 6.00 -19.79
N ILE A 5 -3.00 5.87 -19.86
CA ILE A 5 -3.76 4.80 -19.22
C ILE A 5 -3.35 3.44 -19.79
N THR A 6 -3.20 3.35 -21.11
CA THR A 6 -2.78 2.12 -21.79
C THR A 6 -1.36 1.70 -21.38
N ASP A 7 -0.44 2.66 -21.21
CA ASP A 7 0.93 2.36 -20.78
C ASP A 7 0.99 1.87 -19.35
N ILE A 8 0.29 2.54 -18.44
CA ILE A 8 0.16 2.12 -17.04
C ILE A 8 -0.46 0.72 -16.95
N TRP A 9 -1.53 0.47 -17.72
CA TRP A 9 -2.18 -0.84 -17.75
C TRP A 9 -1.24 -1.93 -18.28
N HIS A 10 -0.50 -1.66 -19.36
CA HIS A 10 0.49 -2.61 -19.87
C HIS A 10 1.61 -2.88 -18.87
N SER A 11 2.09 -1.84 -18.17
CA SER A 11 3.11 -1.98 -17.12
C SER A 11 2.60 -2.81 -15.94
N PHE A 12 1.37 -2.60 -15.51
CA PHE A 12 0.74 -3.47 -14.50
C PHE A 12 0.66 -4.92 -14.97
N ARG A 13 0.22 -5.13 -16.21
CA ARG A 13 0.05 -6.46 -16.81
C ARG A 13 1.38 -7.17 -17.09
N SER A 14 2.52 -6.49 -17.09
CA SER A 14 3.84 -7.10 -17.23
C SER A 14 4.44 -7.58 -15.90
N LEU A 15 3.83 -7.24 -14.77
CA LEU A 15 4.22 -7.80 -13.47
C LEU A 15 3.88 -9.29 -13.39
N PRO A 16 4.53 -10.09 -12.51
CA PRO A 16 4.11 -11.47 -12.29
C PRO A 16 2.64 -11.56 -11.89
N ASN A 17 1.92 -12.58 -12.38
CA ASN A 17 0.47 -12.72 -12.15
C ASN A 17 0.10 -12.70 -10.65
N TRP A 18 0.93 -13.28 -9.79
CA TRP A 18 0.71 -13.27 -8.34
C TRP A 18 0.82 -11.85 -7.74
N VAL A 19 1.71 -10.99 -8.25
CA VAL A 19 1.84 -9.59 -7.84
C VAL A 19 0.62 -8.80 -8.27
N GLN A 20 0.14 -9.03 -9.50
CA GLN A 20 -1.06 -8.37 -9.99
C GLN A 20 -2.28 -8.70 -9.13
N PHE A 21 -2.44 -9.97 -8.77
CA PHE A 21 -3.50 -10.40 -7.87
C PHE A 21 -3.32 -9.83 -6.46
N TRP A 22 -2.10 -9.88 -5.90
CA TRP A 22 -1.78 -9.32 -4.59
C TRP A 22 -2.12 -7.83 -4.52
N VAL A 23 -1.61 -7.03 -5.46
CA VAL A 23 -1.83 -5.57 -5.47
C VAL A 23 -3.29 -5.23 -5.74
N GLY A 24 -3.87 -5.80 -6.80
CA GLY A 24 -5.20 -5.41 -7.29
C GLY A 24 -6.37 -5.97 -6.46
N CYS A 25 -6.23 -7.17 -5.91
CA CYS A 25 -7.33 -7.86 -5.23
C CYS A 25 -7.17 -7.94 -3.71
N ILE A 26 -5.97 -7.73 -3.16
CA ILE A 26 -5.71 -7.86 -1.72
C ILE A 26 -5.25 -6.52 -1.12
N LEU A 27 -4.08 -6.04 -1.52
CA LEU A 27 -3.40 -4.91 -0.89
C LEU A 27 -4.20 -3.61 -1.01
N VAL A 28 -4.57 -3.23 -2.24
CA VAL A 28 -5.33 -2.00 -2.50
C VAL A 28 -6.71 -2.05 -1.85
N PRO A 29 -7.52 -3.12 -2.04
CA PRO A 29 -8.81 -3.22 -1.36
C PRO A 29 -8.71 -3.17 0.16
N ALA A 30 -7.76 -3.88 0.78
CA ALA A 30 -7.61 -3.90 2.24
C ALA A 30 -7.30 -2.51 2.82
N ASN A 31 -6.41 -1.75 2.15
CA ASN A 31 -6.07 -0.39 2.56
C ASN A 31 -7.22 0.61 2.31
N LEU A 32 -7.95 0.49 1.18
CA LEU A 32 -9.13 1.32 0.92
C LEU A 32 -10.27 1.03 1.91
N PHE A 33 -10.39 -0.21 2.38
CA PHE A 33 -11.41 -0.60 3.36
C PHE A 33 -11.25 0.15 4.69
N ALA A 34 -10.07 0.70 5.00
CA ALA A 34 -9.82 1.52 6.18
C ALA A 34 -10.74 2.74 6.26
N ILE A 35 -11.15 3.27 5.10
CA ILE A 35 -12.03 4.43 4.99
C ILE A 35 -13.38 4.18 5.68
N ILE A 36 -13.88 2.94 5.68
CA ILE A 36 -15.16 2.61 6.35
C ILE A 36 -15.08 2.88 7.86
N PHE A 37 -13.90 2.72 8.46
CA PHE A 37 -13.66 2.92 9.87
C PHE A 37 -13.17 4.33 10.22
N TRP A 38 -13.23 5.31 9.30
CA TRP A 38 -12.66 6.65 9.54
C TRP A 38 -13.24 7.38 10.76
N GLN A 39 -14.49 7.11 11.15
CA GLN A 39 -15.14 7.67 12.34
C GLN A 39 -14.95 6.83 13.60
N HIS A 40 -14.23 5.70 13.53
CA HIS A 40 -14.04 4.82 14.68
C HIS A 40 -13.24 5.55 15.77
N PRO A 41 -13.68 5.51 17.04
CA PRO A 41 -13.06 6.29 18.13
C PRO A 41 -11.60 5.89 18.40
N ASP A 42 -11.22 4.64 18.13
CA ASP A 42 -9.87 4.12 18.36
C ASP A 42 -8.86 4.52 17.27
N SER A 43 -8.84 5.80 16.89
CA SER A 43 -7.94 6.39 15.89
C SER A 43 -8.28 6.02 14.43
N GLY A 44 -9.56 5.79 14.12
CA GLY A 44 -10.02 5.40 12.79
C GLY A 44 -9.58 6.32 11.65
N LEU A 45 -9.68 7.64 11.85
CA LEU A 45 -9.26 8.63 10.86
C LEU A 45 -7.75 8.56 10.56
N LEU A 46 -6.92 8.42 11.59
CA LEU A 46 -5.47 8.33 11.43
C LEU A 46 -5.07 7.06 10.69
N ILE A 47 -5.70 5.93 11.05
CA ILE A 47 -5.47 4.63 10.38
C ILE A 47 -5.86 4.72 8.91
N ALA A 48 -7.03 5.27 8.60
CA ALA A 48 -7.47 5.47 7.21
C ALA A 48 -6.53 6.41 6.43
N ALA A 49 -6.09 7.51 7.05
CA ALA A 49 -5.19 8.47 6.44
C ALA A 49 -3.81 7.85 6.12
N LEU A 50 -3.25 7.02 7.00
CA LEU A 50 -1.98 6.34 6.76
C LEU A 50 -2.11 5.21 5.72
N ALA A 51 -3.19 4.41 5.79
CA ALA A 51 -3.45 3.33 4.84
C ALA A 51 -3.58 3.87 3.40
N VAL A 52 -4.43 4.88 3.21
CA VAL A 52 -4.62 5.54 1.91
C VAL A 52 -3.41 6.39 1.54
N GLY A 53 -2.76 7.03 2.52
CA GLY A 53 -1.57 7.85 2.33
C GLY A 53 -0.39 7.08 1.78
N GLY A 54 -0.24 5.78 2.09
CA GLY A 54 0.77 4.94 1.46
C GLY A 54 0.53 4.70 -0.03
N MET A 55 -0.73 4.68 -0.47
CA MET A 55 -1.08 4.42 -1.87
C MET A 55 -1.21 5.69 -2.72
N LEU A 56 -1.73 6.77 -2.16
CA LEU A 56 -2.13 7.95 -2.93
C LEU A 56 -0.97 8.62 -3.71
N PRO A 57 0.25 8.80 -3.13
CA PRO A 57 1.38 9.35 -3.86
C PRO A 57 1.81 8.51 -5.06
N ASN A 58 1.52 7.20 -5.04
CA ASN A 58 1.88 6.30 -6.13
C ASN A 58 1.13 6.59 -7.42
N ILE A 59 -0.05 7.24 -7.36
CA ILE A 59 -0.73 7.73 -8.56
C ILE A 59 0.16 8.74 -9.29
N GLY A 60 0.76 9.69 -8.57
CA GLY A 60 1.68 10.68 -9.15
C GLY A 60 2.94 10.04 -9.74
N ILE A 61 3.51 9.06 -9.03
CA ILE A 61 4.68 8.30 -9.51
C ILE A 61 4.33 7.53 -10.80
N MET A 62 3.18 6.86 -10.84
CA MET A 62 2.74 6.12 -12.03
C MET A 62 2.49 7.02 -13.24
N ILE A 63 2.03 8.26 -13.01
CA ILE A 63 1.87 9.25 -14.08
C ILE A 63 3.25 9.70 -14.60
N ALA A 64 4.19 10.01 -13.69
CA ALA A 64 5.52 10.48 -14.04
C ALA A 64 6.36 9.41 -14.76
N GLU A 65 6.30 8.17 -14.27
CA GLU A 65 7.06 7.02 -14.80
C GLU A 65 6.31 6.26 -15.91
N ARG A 66 5.06 6.66 -16.20
CA ARG A 66 4.12 5.97 -17.13
C ARG A 66 3.95 4.47 -16.84
N GLY A 67 4.04 4.06 -15.58
CA GLY A 67 3.98 2.66 -15.19
C GLY A 67 4.29 2.40 -13.72
N PHE A 68 4.40 1.12 -13.37
CA PHE A 68 4.81 0.67 -12.04
C PHE A 68 6.33 0.76 -11.91
N ALA A 69 6.80 1.49 -10.90
CA ALA A 69 8.21 1.75 -10.66
C ALA A 69 8.61 1.42 -9.22
N LYS A 70 9.86 1.02 -8.99
CA LYS A 70 10.39 0.69 -7.65
C LYS A 70 10.33 1.87 -6.67
N SER A 71 10.29 3.11 -7.16
CA SER A 71 10.08 4.31 -6.33
C SER A 71 8.73 4.30 -5.60
N MET A 72 7.74 3.55 -6.08
CA MET A 72 6.43 3.44 -5.44
C MET A 72 6.48 2.76 -4.06
N ALA A 73 7.57 2.05 -3.77
CA ALA A 73 7.81 1.49 -2.45
C ALA A 73 8.11 2.55 -1.37
N ILE A 74 8.60 3.74 -1.77
CA ILE A 74 9.02 4.78 -0.81
C ILE A 74 7.83 5.36 -0.05
N PRO A 75 6.71 5.77 -0.70
CA PRO A 75 5.51 6.15 0.02
C PRO A 75 4.99 5.07 0.97
N HIS A 76 4.98 3.80 0.55
CA HIS A 76 4.54 2.70 1.41
C HIS A 76 5.36 2.65 2.70
N LEU A 77 6.70 2.66 2.62
CA LEU A 77 7.54 2.65 3.82
C LEU A 77 7.28 3.87 4.71
N PHE A 78 7.09 5.05 4.13
CA PHE A 78 6.86 6.27 4.90
C PHE A 78 5.54 6.25 5.69
N PHE A 79 4.46 5.73 5.10
CA PHE A 79 3.13 5.76 5.71
C PHE A 79 2.77 4.47 6.45
N TRP A 80 3.09 3.30 5.88
CA TRP A 80 2.70 2.01 6.43
C TRP A 80 3.60 1.55 7.57
N LEU A 81 4.88 1.94 7.63
CA LEU A 81 5.70 1.62 8.83
C LEU A 81 5.08 2.25 10.10
N PRO A 82 4.79 3.57 10.15
CA PRO A 82 4.06 4.14 11.28
C PRO A 82 2.71 3.48 11.53
N LEU A 83 1.96 3.14 10.47
CA LEU A 83 0.66 2.47 10.58
C LEU A 83 0.78 1.14 11.34
N LEU A 84 1.77 0.30 11.03
CA LEU A 84 1.98 -0.97 11.73
C LEU A 84 2.20 -0.75 13.24
N PHE A 85 2.99 0.25 13.62
CA PHE A 85 3.21 0.57 15.04
C PHE A 85 1.94 1.07 15.74
N ILE A 86 1.09 1.83 15.04
CA ILE A 86 -0.17 2.37 15.57
C ILE A 86 -1.21 1.26 15.77
N ILE A 87 -1.33 0.33 14.82
CA ILE A 87 -2.36 -0.72 14.87
C ILE A 87 -1.94 -1.90 15.75
N ALA A 88 -0.63 -2.19 15.89
CA ALA A 88 -0.14 -3.32 16.68
C ALA A 88 -0.74 -3.45 18.10
N PRO A 89 -0.78 -2.39 18.93
CA PRO A 89 -1.38 -2.49 20.28
C PRO A 89 -2.91 -2.55 20.29
N LYS A 90 -3.56 -2.29 19.15
CA LYS A 90 -5.03 -2.24 19.01
C LYS A 90 -5.59 -3.55 18.43
N MET A 91 -4.72 -4.46 17.97
CA MET A 91 -5.10 -5.79 17.49
C MET A 91 -5.60 -6.67 18.65
N GLY A 92 -6.55 -7.57 18.37
CA GLY A 92 -6.98 -8.60 19.34
C GLY A 92 -8.22 -8.24 20.16
N THR A 93 -8.93 -7.16 19.85
CA THR A 93 -10.30 -6.98 20.35
C THR A 93 -11.25 -7.93 19.62
N HIS A 94 -12.25 -8.51 20.30
CA HIS A 94 -13.31 -9.33 19.67
C HIS A 94 -14.30 -8.50 18.83
N SER A 95 -13.85 -7.37 18.29
CA SER A 95 -14.65 -6.44 17.47
C SER A 95 -14.34 -6.63 15.99
N VAL A 96 -15.28 -6.26 15.13
CA VAL A 96 -15.08 -6.24 13.67
C VAL A 96 -13.87 -5.38 13.29
N PHE A 97 -13.68 -4.24 13.98
CA PHE A 97 -12.54 -3.36 13.77
C PHE A 97 -11.22 -4.04 14.17
N GLY A 98 -11.18 -4.73 15.31
CA GLY A 98 -9.99 -5.46 15.77
C GLY A 98 -9.56 -6.56 14.81
N VAL A 99 -10.51 -7.32 14.26
CA VAL A 99 -10.23 -8.33 13.22
C VAL A 99 -9.70 -7.66 11.95
N TYR A 100 -10.31 -6.55 11.54
CA TYR A 100 -9.83 -5.78 10.40
C TYR A 100 -8.40 -5.27 10.58
N LEU A 101 -8.03 -4.78 11.78
CA LEU A 101 -6.66 -4.34 12.06
C LEU A 101 -5.63 -5.47 11.95
N ILE A 102 -5.99 -6.71 12.33
CA ILE A 102 -5.13 -7.88 12.14
C ILE A 102 -4.91 -8.14 10.64
N ILE A 103 -5.97 -8.09 9.85
CA ILE A 103 -5.89 -8.31 8.39
C ILE A 103 -5.01 -7.22 7.76
N LEU A 104 -5.27 -5.95 8.07
CA LEU A 104 -4.49 -4.82 7.56
C LEU A 104 -3.01 -4.94 7.96
N PHE A 105 -2.72 -5.25 9.23
CA PHE A 105 -1.35 -5.43 9.72
C PHE A 105 -0.60 -6.51 8.96
N VAL A 106 -1.21 -7.69 8.75
CA VAL A 106 -0.56 -8.79 8.05
C VAL A 106 -0.28 -8.43 6.60
N ILE A 107 -1.24 -7.83 5.91
CA ILE A 107 -1.12 -7.45 4.49
C ILE A 107 -0.02 -6.38 4.30
N ASP A 108 -0.04 -5.34 5.13
CA ASP A 108 0.93 -4.24 5.04
C ASP A 108 2.32 -4.71 5.47
N ALA A 109 2.44 -5.56 6.49
CA ALA A 109 3.72 -6.13 6.91
C ALA A 109 4.36 -6.99 5.82
N ILE A 110 3.58 -7.84 5.15
CA ILE A 110 4.07 -8.61 4.00
C ILE A 110 4.52 -7.67 2.87
N SER A 111 3.74 -6.62 2.59
CA SER A 111 4.04 -5.68 1.50
C SER A 111 5.30 -4.86 1.80
N ILE A 112 5.47 -4.42 3.05
CA ILE A 112 6.68 -3.70 3.51
C ILE A 112 7.95 -4.52 3.31
N VAL A 113 7.92 -5.84 3.49
CA VAL A 113 9.09 -6.69 3.23
C VAL A 113 9.53 -6.59 1.76
N PHE A 114 8.57 -6.56 0.83
CA PHE A 114 8.86 -6.34 -0.59
C PHE A 114 9.32 -4.90 -0.85
N ASP A 115 8.66 -3.91 -0.24
CA ASP A 115 8.98 -2.49 -0.41
C ASP A 115 10.40 -2.14 0.06
N ILE A 116 10.90 -2.79 1.11
CA ILE A 116 12.30 -2.61 1.58
C ILE A 116 13.27 -3.04 0.48
N ASN A 117 13.03 -4.16 -0.18
CA ASN A 117 13.89 -4.64 -1.25
C ASN A 117 13.81 -3.72 -2.48
N ASP A 118 12.61 -3.33 -2.88
CA ASP A 118 12.41 -2.44 -4.03
C ASP A 118 13.03 -1.06 -3.81
N THR A 119 12.87 -0.50 -2.61
CA THR A 119 13.51 0.77 -2.21
C THR A 119 15.04 0.66 -2.26
N ARG A 120 15.60 -0.43 -1.73
CA ARG A 120 17.05 -0.69 -1.79
C ARG A 120 17.58 -0.75 -3.22
N GLU A 121 16.91 -1.49 -4.08
CA GLU A 121 17.28 -1.62 -5.48
C GLU A 121 17.12 -0.30 -6.25
N TRP A 122 16.10 0.50 -5.93
CA TRP A 122 15.91 1.82 -6.49
C TRP A 122 17.09 2.76 -6.16
N PHE A 123 17.52 2.81 -4.89
CA PHE A 123 18.70 3.61 -4.51
C PHE A 123 19.99 3.15 -5.19
N LYS A 124 20.20 1.84 -5.33
CA LYS A 124 21.38 1.30 -6.04
C LYS A 124 21.41 1.71 -7.51
N SER A 125 20.26 1.74 -8.18
CA SER A 125 20.18 2.11 -9.60
C SER A 125 20.50 3.59 -9.89
N ARG A 126 20.60 4.42 -8.84
CA ARG A 126 20.89 5.86 -8.92
C ARG A 126 22.29 6.25 -8.43
N ARG A 127 23.12 5.27 -8.06
CA ARG A 127 24.52 5.46 -7.66
C ARG A 127 25.44 5.04 -8.79
#